data_AF-A0A1S4E251-F1
#
_entry.id   AF-A0A1S4E251-F1
#
_cell.length_a   1.000
_cell.length_b   1.000
_cell.length_c   1.000
_cell.angle_alpha   90.00
_cell.angle_beta   90.00
_cell.angle_gamma   90.00
#
_symmetry.space_group_name_H-M   'P 1'
#
loop_
_entity.id
_entity.type
_entity.pdbx_description
1 polymer ?
#
loop_
_entity_poly.entity_id
_entity_poly.type
_entity_poly.pdbx_seq_one_letter_code
_entity_poly.pdbx_strand_id
1 'polypeptide(L)'
;MPSVLHQRSTHSSLANSYPLSPRSSSSSERSFSIFSPINLLALLSLIVILGVFLPWMNIQESIFSSSKVSNSKWREYSLAEAASFVAKNGTVIVCAVSQPYLPFLNNWLISLTRQKHHEKVLVIAEDYATLYKVNERWPGHAVLVPPAPDAQTAHKFGSQGFFNFTSRRPRHLLHILELGYNVMYNDVDMVWLADPFPYLQGNHDVYFTDDMAAVKPLHHSHELPPPGKKGRTYICSCMIFLRPTSGAKLVMRKWIEELKAQPWSKAKKANDQPAFNWALNKTAGE
;
A
#
# COMPACT_ATOMS: atom_id res chain seq x y z
N MET A 1 33.51 -36.78 67.66
CA MET A 1 33.87 -36.06 68.90
C MET A 1 34.52 -37.06 69.85
N PRO A 2 35.70 -36.81 70.45
CA PRO A 2 36.77 -35.93 69.97
C PRO A 2 38.21 -36.47 70.21
N SER A 3 39.18 -35.77 69.58
CA SER A 3 40.58 -35.54 70.01
C SER A 3 41.55 -36.75 70.08
N VAL A 4 42.81 -36.66 69.66
CA VAL A 4 43.80 -35.62 69.97
C VAL A 4 44.84 -35.52 68.83
N LEU A 5 45.15 -34.27 68.45
CA LEU A 5 46.31 -33.84 67.65
C LEU A 5 47.53 -33.64 68.57
N HIS A 6 48.69 -34.19 68.22
CA HIS A 6 50.06 -33.76 68.55
C HIS A 6 51.04 -34.75 67.88
N GLN A 7 52.23 -34.45 67.35
CA GLN A 7 53.03 -33.24 67.21
C GLN A 7 54.29 -33.60 66.40
N ARG A 8 54.57 -32.82 65.34
CA ARG A 8 55.88 -32.33 64.82
C ARG A 8 57.08 -33.26 64.48
N SER A 9 57.61 -32.93 63.28
CA SER A 9 59.00 -32.56 62.94
C SER A 9 60.06 -33.64 62.71
N THR A 10 60.52 -33.71 61.45
CA THR A 10 61.95 -33.58 61.14
C THR A 10 62.17 -32.52 60.05
N HIS A 11 62.81 -31.43 60.44
CA HIS A 11 63.51 -30.48 59.60
C HIS A 11 64.96 -30.95 59.39
N SER A 12 65.48 -30.83 58.17
CA SER A 12 66.73 -30.13 57.79
C SER A 12 67.22 -30.68 56.44
N SER A 13 67.14 -29.91 55.36
CA SER A 13 68.02 -28.79 54.99
C SER A 13 69.39 -29.26 54.53
N LEU A 14 69.57 -29.34 53.20
CA LEU A 14 70.77 -28.79 52.59
C LEU A 14 70.40 -28.03 51.32
N ALA A 15 70.91 -26.81 51.28
CA ALA A 15 70.47 -25.72 50.45
C ALA A 15 71.31 -25.60 49.16
N ASN A 16 70.62 -25.12 48.12
CA ASN A 16 71.03 -24.21 47.04
C ASN A 16 72.30 -24.50 46.23
N SER A 17 72.17 -24.34 44.91
CA SER A 17 72.79 -23.20 44.20
C SER A 17 72.40 -23.10 42.70
N TYR A 18 71.50 -22.14 42.44
CA TYR A 18 71.30 -21.30 41.23
C TYR A 18 70.44 -21.72 40.02
N PRO A 19 69.69 -20.74 39.43
CA PRO A 19 68.53 -20.96 38.57
C PRO A 19 68.80 -20.68 37.08
N LEU A 20 68.03 -21.31 36.18
CA LEU A 20 67.89 -20.87 34.80
C LEU A 20 66.54 -20.18 34.61
N SER A 21 66.59 -18.97 34.06
CA SER A 21 65.51 -17.99 33.92
C SER A 21 64.25 -18.50 33.20
N PRO A 22 63.06 -17.93 33.51
CA PRO A 22 61.86 -18.20 32.75
C PRO A 22 61.89 -17.42 31.42
N ARG A 23 61.74 -18.13 30.29
CA ARG A 23 61.44 -17.51 28.99
C ARG A 23 59.98 -17.04 29.02
N SER A 24 59.77 -15.75 29.21
CA SER A 24 58.51 -15.08 28.95
C SER A 24 58.27 -15.02 27.45
N SER A 25 57.27 -15.75 26.96
CA SER A 25 56.71 -15.52 25.63
C SER A 25 55.77 -14.32 25.69
N SER A 26 56.27 -13.14 25.35
CA SER A 26 55.43 -11.96 25.12
C SER A 26 54.67 -12.14 23.81
N SER A 27 53.39 -12.49 23.89
CA SER A 27 52.45 -12.25 22.81
C SER A 27 52.21 -10.74 22.72
N SER A 28 52.88 -10.06 21.78
CA SER A 28 52.56 -8.67 21.46
C SER A 28 51.27 -8.64 20.63
N GLU A 29 50.12 -8.64 21.28
CA GLU A 29 48.92 -8.12 20.63
C GLU A 29 49.10 -6.60 20.50
N ARG A 30 49.32 -6.12 19.28
CA ARG A 30 49.24 -4.69 18.97
C ARG A 30 47.79 -4.26 19.17
N SER A 31 47.50 -3.63 20.30
CA SER A 31 46.26 -2.88 20.47
C SER A 31 46.30 -1.68 19.53
N PHE A 32 45.46 -1.70 18.49
CA PHE A 32 45.24 -0.53 17.65
C PHE A 32 44.47 0.50 18.48
N SER A 33 45.20 1.45 19.07
CA SER A 33 44.57 2.61 19.69
C SER A 33 43.99 3.51 18.61
N ILE A 34 42.65 3.56 18.55
CA ILE A 34 41.87 4.42 17.65
C ILE A 34 42.18 5.91 17.91
N PHE A 35 42.72 6.25 19.09
CA PHE A 35 43.00 7.62 19.54
C PHE A 35 44.47 8.05 19.39
N SER A 36 45.26 7.38 18.54
CA SER A 36 46.57 7.93 18.19
C SER A 36 46.40 9.21 17.34
N PRO A 37 47.24 10.24 17.49
CA PRO A 37 47.10 11.51 16.75
C PRO A 37 47.07 11.31 15.23
N ILE A 38 47.81 10.30 14.74
CA ILE A 38 47.90 9.93 13.33
C ILE A 38 46.60 9.29 12.85
N ASN A 39 46.00 8.40 13.65
CA ASN A 39 44.72 7.76 13.32
C ASN A 39 43.57 8.76 13.39
N LEU A 40 43.63 9.71 14.32
CA LEU A 40 42.63 10.78 14.44
C LEU A 40 42.71 11.74 13.23
N LEU A 41 43.92 12.10 12.80
CA LEU A 41 44.15 12.89 11.59
C LEU A 41 43.69 12.15 10.34
N ALA A 42 43.95 10.84 10.24
CA ALA A 42 43.45 10.01 9.14
C ALA A 42 41.91 9.94 9.13
N LEU A 43 41.27 9.82 10.30
CA LEU A 43 39.81 9.81 10.43
C LEU A 43 39.21 11.18 10.07
N LEU A 44 39.81 12.28 10.53
CA LEU A 44 39.42 13.65 10.15
C LEU A 44 39.57 13.88 8.65
N SER A 45 40.68 13.42 8.07
CA SER A 45 40.92 13.48 6.62
C SER A 45 39.86 12.69 5.86
N LEU A 46 39.51 11.51 6.34
CA LEU A 46 38.45 10.68 5.76
C LEU A 46 37.08 11.35 5.85
N ILE A 47 36.74 11.97 6.99
CA ILE A 47 35.47 12.69 7.18
C ILE A 47 35.42 13.93 6.27
N VAL A 48 36.54 14.64 6.07
CA VAL A 48 36.61 15.76 5.13
C VAL A 48 36.47 15.27 3.69
N ILE A 49 37.11 14.16 3.31
CA ILE A 49 36.97 13.55 1.98
C ILE A 49 35.51 13.11 1.75
N LEU A 50 34.91 12.40 2.71
CA LEU A 50 33.53 11.92 2.62
C LEU A 50 32.51 13.07 2.71
N GLY A 51 32.76 14.11 3.49
CA GLY A 51 31.83 15.21 3.72
C GLY A 51 31.90 16.33 2.69
N VAL A 52 33.07 16.54 2.06
CA VAL A 52 33.30 17.63 1.10
C VAL A 52 33.37 17.12 -0.35
N PHE A 53 33.97 15.95 -0.59
CA PHE A 53 34.15 15.45 -1.96
C PHE A 53 33.04 14.50 -2.43
N LEU A 54 32.41 13.70 -1.57
CA LEU A 54 31.26 12.86 -2.00
C LEU A 54 30.02 13.65 -2.44
N PRO A 55 29.69 14.83 -1.88
CA PRO A 55 28.61 15.64 -2.42
C PRO A 55 28.95 16.27 -3.79
N TRP A 56 30.25 16.43 -4.08
CA TRP A 56 30.74 17.06 -5.31
C TRP A 56 30.96 16.05 -6.44
N MET A 57 31.39 14.84 -6.10
CA MET A 57 31.40 13.69 -7.00
C MET A 57 29.97 13.16 -7.06
N ASN A 58 29.28 13.34 -8.18
CA ASN A 58 27.89 12.97 -8.44
C ASN A 58 27.65 11.41 -8.41
N ILE A 59 28.17 10.72 -7.39
CA ILE A 59 28.15 9.27 -7.15
C ILE A 59 26.81 8.84 -6.54
N GLN A 60 25.90 9.78 -6.29
CA GLN A 60 24.55 9.46 -5.84
C GLN A 60 23.69 8.77 -6.92
N GLU A 61 24.08 8.82 -8.20
CA GLU A 61 23.35 8.07 -9.24
C GLU A 61 23.85 6.64 -9.47
N SER A 62 25.12 6.33 -9.18
CA SER A 62 25.74 5.05 -9.56
C SER A 62 25.55 3.95 -8.51
N ILE A 63 25.58 4.28 -7.21
CA ILE A 63 25.42 3.31 -6.12
C ILE A 63 23.95 2.92 -5.89
N PHE A 64 22.99 3.71 -6.38
CA PHE A 64 21.54 3.47 -6.24
C PHE A 64 20.90 2.76 -7.45
N SER A 65 21.69 2.12 -8.32
CA SER A 65 21.22 1.43 -9.53
C SER A 65 20.19 0.31 -9.26
N SER A 66 20.13 -0.22 -8.02
CA SER A 66 19.07 -1.12 -7.55
C SER A 66 17.64 -0.54 -7.70
N SER A 67 17.48 0.78 -7.57
CA SER A 67 16.18 1.45 -7.66
C SER A 67 15.59 1.44 -9.08
N LYS A 68 16.42 1.54 -10.13
CA LYS A 68 15.96 1.56 -11.52
C LYS A 68 15.39 0.21 -11.95
N VAL A 69 16.04 -0.90 -11.55
CA VAL A 69 15.53 -2.26 -11.81
C VAL A 69 14.23 -2.49 -11.04
N SER A 70 14.15 -2.08 -9.77
CA SER A 70 12.93 -2.21 -8.96
C SER A 70 11.74 -1.42 -9.50
N ASN A 71 11.95 -0.29 -10.18
CA ASN A 71 10.85 0.48 -10.78
C ASN A 71 10.37 -0.13 -12.10
N SER A 72 11.26 -0.71 -12.91
CA SER A 72 10.88 -1.32 -14.19
C SER A 72 9.86 -2.46 -14.03
N LYS A 73 10.05 -3.35 -13.04
CA LYS A 73 9.12 -4.47 -12.81
C LYS A 73 7.69 -4.03 -12.51
N TRP A 74 7.49 -2.88 -11.86
CA TRP A 74 6.15 -2.40 -11.54
C TRP A 74 5.41 -1.87 -12.77
N ARG A 75 6.13 -1.46 -13.82
CA ARG A 75 5.51 -1.09 -15.11
C ARG A 75 4.93 -2.29 -15.85
N GLU A 76 5.52 -3.47 -15.65
CA GLU A 76 5.09 -4.73 -16.27
C GLU A 76 4.09 -5.50 -15.39
N TYR A 77 3.97 -5.14 -14.11
CA TYR A 77 3.05 -5.75 -13.16
C TYR A 77 1.60 -5.54 -13.61
N SER A 78 0.95 -6.63 -14.00
CA SER A 78 -0.40 -6.60 -14.56
C SER A 78 -1.48 -6.54 -13.50
N LEU A 79 -2.69 -6.12 -13.88
CA LEU A 79 -3.84 -6.12 -12.96
C LEU A 79 -4.16 -7.53 -12.45
N ALA A 80 -3.95 -8.56 -13.29
CA ALA A 80 -4.19 -9.95 -12.92
C ALA A 80 -3.21 -10.42 -11.84
N GLU A 81 -1.91 -10.15 -12.02
CA GLU A 81 -0.90 -10.47 -11.00
C GLU A 81 -1.15 -9.71 -9.70
N ALA A 82 -1.48 -8.42 -9.80
CA ALA A 82 -1.76 -7.58 -8.63
C ALA A 82 -3.01 -8.04 -7.85
N ALA A 83 -4.10 -8.33 -8.57
CA ALA A 83 -5.31 -8.87 -7.95
C ALA A 83 -5.05 -10.23 -7.30
N SER A 84 -4.33 -11.13 -7.98
CA SER A 84 -3.98 -12.44 -7.43
C SER A 84 -3.10 -12.34 -6.18
N PHE A 85 -2.22 -11.35 -6.10
CA PHE A 85 -1.33 -11.15 -4.95
C PHE A 85 -2.10 -10.72 -3.69
N VAL A 86 -3.01 -9.75 -3.83
CA VAL A 86 -3.73 -9.18 -2.68
C VAL A 86 -5.03 -9.93 -2.33
N ALA A 87 -5.61 -10.70 -3.25
CA ALA A 87 -6.88 -11.37 -3.01
C ALA A 87 -6.80 -12.31 -1.80
N LYS A 88 -7.62 -12.05 -0.78
CA LYS A 88 -7.80 -12.96 0.38
C LYS A 88 -9.25 -13.41 0.42
N ASN A 89 -9.46 -14.73 0.50
CA ASN A 89 -10.79 -15.36 0.46
C ASN A 89 -11.61 -14.92 -0.76
N GLY A 90 -10.94 -14.80 -1.92
CA GLY A 90 -11.56 -14.39 -3.17
C GLY A 90 -11.97 -12.91 -3.24
N THR A 91 -11.54 -12.06 -2.31
CA THR A 91 -11.94 -10.65 -2.25
C THR A 91 -10.73 -9.72 -2.34
N VAL A 92 -10.88 -8.66 -3.15
CA VAL A 92 -9.94 -7.54 -3.31
C VAL A 92 -10.62 -6.25 -2.87
N ILE A 93 -9.92 -5.40 -2.10
CA ILE A 93 -10.37 -4.04 -1.76
C ILE A 93 -9.61 -3.06 -2.63
N VAL A 94 -10.31 -2.25 -3.41
CA VAL A 94 -9.73 -1.46 -4.50
C VAL A 94 -10.00 0.02 -4.28
N CYS A 95 -8.98 0.85 -4.53
CA CYS A 95 -9.15 2.27 -4.76
C CYS A 95 -8.39 2.69 -6.02
N ALA A 96 -8.80 3.79 -6.64
CA ALA A 96 -8.06 4.42 -7.75
C ALA A 96 -7.59 5.79 -7.29
N VAL A 97 -6.29 6.10 -7.45
CA VAL A 97 -5.71 7.32 -6.87
C VAL A 97 -4.47 7.81 -7.62
N SER A 98 -4.28 9.12 -7.66
CA SER A 98 -3.09 9.80 -8.20
C SER A 98 -2.27 10.47 -7.09
N GLN A 99 -1.06 10.91 -7.43
CA GLN A 99 -0.06 11.40 -6.48
C GLN A 99 -0.58 12.52 -5.56
N PRO A 100 -1.39 13.49 -6.04
CA PRO A 100 -1.89 14.57 -5.19
C PRO A 100 -2.80 14.11 -4.04
N TYR A 101 -3.41 12.92 -4.16
CA TYR A 101 -4.36 12.40 -3.17
C TYR A 101 -3.72 11.36 -2.23
N LEU A 102 -2.40 11.17 -2.28
CA LEU A 102 -1.68 10.26 -1.36
C LEU A 102 -1.92 10.55 0.14
N PRO A 103 -2.08 11.79 0.61
CA PRO A 103 -2.45 12.05 2.01
C PRO A 103 -3.80 11.43 2.39
N PHE A 104 -4.80 11.47 1.50
CA PHE A 104 -6.09 10.81 1.70
C PHE A 104 -5.94 9.29 1.70
N LEU A 105 -5.19 8.74 0.72
CA LEU A 105 -4.86 7.31 0.68
C LEU A 105 -4.25 6.84 2.00
N ASN A 106 -3.31 7.58 2.57
CA ASN A 106 -2.66 7.22 3.83
C ASN A 106 -3.67 7.12 4.99
N ASN A 107 -4.58 8.09 5.12
CA ASN A 107 -5.61 8.05 6.16
C ASN A 107 -6.57 6.87 5.96
N TRP A 108 -6.98 6.61 4.72
CA TRP A 108 -7.83 5.47 4.37
C TRP A 108 -7.15 4.14 4.70
N LEU A 109 -5.90 3.94 4.27
CA LEU A 109 -5.11 2.72 4.56
C LEU A 109 -4.93 2.48 6.06
N ILE A 110 -4.70 3.54 6.86
CA ILE A 110 -4.64 3.43 8.32
C ILE A 110 -5.98 2.89 8.86
N SER A 111 -7.11 3.38 8.35
CA SER A 111 -8.43 2.91 8.78
C SER A 111 -8.67 1.44 8.43
N LEU A 112 -8.28 0.99 7.22
CA LEU A 112 -8.38 -0.43 6.83
C LEU A 112 -7.43 -1.33 7.62
N THR A 113 -6.25 -0.82 7.99
CA THR A 113 -5.30 -1.54 8.84
C THR A 113 -5.90 -1.80 10.22
N ARG A 114 -6.59 -0.82 10.81
CA ARG A 114 -7.30 -0.97 12.09
C ARG A 114 -8.38 -2.04 12.03
N GLN A 115 -9.04 -2.21 10.89
CA GLN A 115 -10.01 -3.29 10.64
C GLN A 115 -9.38 -4.59 10.12
N LYS A 116 -8.04 -4.71 10.12
CA LYS A 116 -7.29 -5.91 9.68
C LYS A 116 -7.58 -6.32 8.22
N HIS A 117 -7.75 -5.35 7.34
CA HIS A 117 -8.04 -5.57 5.92
C HIS A 117 -6.96 -5.11 4.94
N HIS A 118 -5.87 -4.53 5.45
CA HIS A 118 -4.78 -3.97 4.64
C HIS A 118 -4.18 -4.96 3.61
N GLU A 119 -4.10 -6.26 3.93
CA GLU A 119 -3.57 -7.28 3.00
C GLU A 119 -4.40 -7.45 1.72
N LYS A 120 -5.69 -7.08 1.75
CA LYS A 120 -6.61 -7.18 0.60
C LYS A 120 -6.53 -5.98 -0.34
N VAL A 121 -5.78 -4.94 0.04
CA VAL A 121 -5.85 -3.65 -0.64
C VAL A 121 -5.02 -3.63 -1.91
N LEU A 122 -5.66 -3.27 -3.02
CA LEU A 122 -5.02 -2.94 -4.30
C LEU A 122 -5.27 -1.48 -4.64
N VAL A 123 -4.18 -0.72 -4.79
CA VAL A 123 -4.21 0.66 -5.28
C VAL A 123 -4.03 0.64 -6.80
N ILE A 124 -5.06 1.05 -7.52
CA ILE A 124 -4.94 1.35 -8.95
C ILE A 124 -4.34 2.75 -9.08
N ALA A 125 -3.05 2.77 -9.38
CA ALA A 125 -2.26 3.98 -9.55
C ALA A 125 -2.62 4.65 -10.87
N GLU A 126 -2.98 5.93 -10.76
CA GLU A 126 -3.43 6.75 -11.89
C GLU A 126 -2.27 7.54 -12.53
N ASP A 127 -1.08 7.47 -11.92
CA ASP A 127 0.19 7.95 -12.43
C ASP A 127 1.35 7.08 -11.93
N TYR A 128 2.49 7.15 -12.62
CA TYR A 128 3.68 6.36 -12.25
C TYR A 128 4.25 6.77 -10.88
N ALA A 129 4.10 8.04 -10.48
CA ALA A 129 4.57 8.50 -9.18
C ALA A 129 3.85 7.80 -8.02
N THR A 130 2.54 7.59 -8.13
CA THR A 130 1.74 6.80 -7.19
C THR A 130 2.15 5.34 -7.21
N LEU A 131 2.29 4.76 -8.42
CA LEU A 131 2.67 3.37 -8.59
C LEU A 131 3.96 3.04 -7.81
N TYR A 132 5.00 3.85 -8.01
CA TYR A 132 6.28 3.62 -7.34
C TYR A 132 6.22 3.91 -5.85
N LYS A 133 5.59 5.02 -5.45
CA LYS A 133 5.55 5.41 -4.04
C LYS A 133 4.77 4.42 -3.18
N VAL A 134 3.67 3.86 -3.70
CA VAL A 134 2.93 2.82 -2.97
C VAL A 134 3.73 1.53 -2.94
N ASN A 135 4.27 1.06 -4.07
CA ASN A 135 5.02 -0.20 -4.12
C ASN A 135 6.40 -0.16 -3.43
N GLU A 136 6.99 1.01 -3.23
CA GLU A 136 8.20 1.17 -2.40
C GLU A 136 7.91 0.81 -0.93
N ARG A 137 6.73 1.21 -0.44
CA ARG A 137 6.34 0.97 0.95
C ARG A 137 5.56 -0.33 1.15
N TRP A 138 4.75 -0.70 0.17
CA TRP A 138 3.85 -1.87 0.14
C TRP A 138 4.02 -2.61 -1.20
N PRO A 139 5.11 -3.38 -1.38
CA PRO A 139 5.38 -4.08 -2.63
C PRO A 139 4.22 -4.99 -3.06
N GLY A 140 3.78 -4.85 -4.30
CA GLY A 140 2.70 -5.65 -4.89
C GLY A 140 1.29 -5.12 -4.65
N HIS A 141 1.14 -4.06 -3.85
CA HIS A 141 -0.16 -3.45 -3.53
C HIS A 141 -0.57 -2.31 -4.47
N ALA A 142 0.25 -1.95 -5.46
CA ALA A 142 -0.16 -1.00 -6.49
C ALA A 142 0.09 -1.52 -7.90
N VAL A 143 -0.82 -1.17 -8.79
CA VAL A 143 -0.76 -1.47 -10.22
C VAL A 143 -1.21 -0.26 -11.02
N LEU A 144 -0.65 -0.07 -12.20
CA LEU A 144 -1.07 0.98 -13.13
C LEU A 144 -1.62 0.29 -14.37
N VAL A 145 -2.80 0.70 -14.82
CA VAL A 145 -3.44 0.15 -16.03
C VAL A 145 -3.30 1.18 -17.16
N PRO A 146 -2.48 0.93 -18.19
CA PRO A 146 -2.30 1.86 -19.29
C PRO A 146 -3.59 2.12 -20.09
N PRO A 147 -3.73 3.31 -20.71
CA PRO A 147 -2.79 4.43 -20.68
C PRO A 147 -2.90 5.24 -19.38
N ALA A 148 -1.76 5.63 -18.83
CA ALA A 148 -1.68 6.55 -17.71
C ALA A 148 -0.60 7.61 -17.94
N PRO A 149 -0.83 8.86 -17.49
CA PRO A 149 0.17 9.92 -17.56
C PRO A 149 1.33 9.68 -16.58
N ASP A 150 2.47 10.33 -16.84
CA ASP A 150 3.63 10.28 -15.94
C ASP A 150 3.35 10.93 -14.57
N ALA A 151 2.55 12.00 -14.58
CA ALA A 151 2.08 12.69 -13.38
C ALA A 151 0.70 13.30 -13.63
N GLN A 152 -0.14 13.33 -12.59
CA GLN A 152 -1.40 14.08 -12.61
C GLN A 152 -1.35 15.25 -11.63
N THR A 153 -1.95 16.36 -12.03
CA THR A 153 -2.26 17.46 -11.10
C THR A 153 -3.57 17.18 -10.38
N ALA A 154 -3.74 17.73 -9.18
CA ALA A 154 -5.01 17.63 -8.48
C ALA A 154 -6.14 18.22 -9.34
N HIS A 155 -7.19 17.45 -9.57
CA HIS A 155 -8.30 17.90 -10.40
C HIS A 155 -9.39 18.51 -9.54
N LYS A 156 -9.85 19.71 -9.92
CA LYS A 156 -11.02 20.32 -9.29
C LYS A 156 -12.25 19.46 -9.53
N PHE A 157 -13.11 19.33 -8.52
CA PHE A 157 -14.38 18.62 -8.65
C PHE A 157 -15.19 19.14 -9.86
N GLY A 158 -15.70 18.22 -10.68
CA GLY A 158 -16.47 18.53 -11.88
C GLY A 158 -15.66 19.07 -13.08
N SER A 159 -14.33 19.13 -12.98
CA SER A 159 -13.46 19.40 -14.13
C SER A 159 -13.41 18.22 -15.10
N GLN A 160 -12.94 18.46 -16.33
CA GLN A 160 -12.75 17.38 -17.30
C GLN A 160 -11.71 16.35 -16.82
N GLY A 161 -10.63 16.80 -16.17
CA GLY A 161 -9.63 15.91 -15.57
C GLY A 161 -10.23 14.99 -14.51
N PHE A 162 -11.08 15.56 -13.63
CA PHE A 162 -11.80 14.77 -12.62
C PHE A 162 -12.72 13.73 -13.27
N PHE A 163 -13.46 14.09 -14.31
CA PHE A 163 -14.29 13.13 -15.04
C PHE A 163 -13.48 12.03 -15.73
N ASN A 164 -12.38 12.38 -16.39
CA ASN A 164 -11.50 11.41 -17.04
C ASN A 164 -10.95 10.40 -16.02
N PHE A 165 -10.61 10.88 -14.83
CA PHE A 165 -10.19 10.06 -13.70
C PHE A 165 -11.32 9.11 -13.25
N THR A 166 -12.49 9.62 -12.86
CA THR A 166 -13.54 8.76 -12.30
C THR A 166 -14.23 7.85 -13.32
N SER A 167 -14.27 8.23 -14.60
CA SER A 167 -14.88 7.43 -15.66
C SER A 167 -14.14 6.12 -16.00
N ARG A 168 -12.89 5.95 -15.53
CA ARG A 168 -12.14 4.70 -15.69
C ARG A 168 -12.55 3.64 -14.68
N ARG A 169 -13.08 4.03 -13.52
CA ARG A 169 -13.49 3.14 -12.43
C ARG A 169 -14.24 1.88 -12.87
N PRO A 170 -15.36 1.94 -13.62
CA PRO A 170 -16.11 0.73 -13.94
C PRO A 170 -15.34 -0.25 -14.83
N ARG A 171 -14.36 0.20 -15.63
CA ARG A 171 -13.51 -0.72 -16.41
C ARG A 171 -12.57 -1.51 -15.51
N HIS A 172 -11.97 -0.84 -14.52
CA HIS A 172 -11.12 -1.50 -13.55
C HIS A 172 -11.89 -2.54 -12.74
N LEU A 173 -13.07 -2.16 -12.23
CA LEU A 173 -13.92 -3.07 -11.47
C LEU A 173 -14.37 -4.26 -12.33
N LEU A 174 -14.82 -4.02 -13.57
CA LEU A 174 -15.22 -5.08 -14.48
C LEU A 174 -14.10 -6.09 -14.73
N HIS A 175 -12.87 -5.63 -14.99
CA HIS A 175 -11.74 -6.54 -15.25
C HIS A 175 -11.45 -7.42 -14.02
N ILE A 176 -11.49 -6.88 -12.80
CA ILE A 176 -11.29 -7.68 -11.58
C ILE A 176 -12.43 -8.71 -11.39
N LEU A 177 -13.68 -8.34 -11.71
CA LEU A 177 -14.81 -9.28 -11.68
C LEU A 177 -14.67 -10.39 -12.75
N GLU A 178 -14.12 -10.06 -13.92
CA GLU A 178 -13.83 -11.02 -14.99
C GLU A 178 -12.73 -12.02 -14.61
N LEU A 179 -11.78 -11.60 -13.77
CA LEU A 179 -10.80 -12.48 -13.13
C LEU A 179 -11.39 -13.39 -12.04
N GLY A 180 -12.65 -13.21 -11.66
CA GLY A 180 -13.36 -14.07 -10.71
C GLY A 180 -13.27 -13.65 -9.24
N TYR A 181 -12.84 -12.42 -8.95
CA TYR A 181 -12.75 -11.91 -7.58
C TYR A 181 -13.98 -11.07 -7.19
N ASN A 182 -14.37 -11.11 -5.92
CA ASN A 182 -15.21 -10.09 -5.32
C ASN A 182 -14.40 -8.79 -5.18
N VAL A 183 -15.07 -7.65 -5.33
CA VAL A 183 -14.42 -6.33 -5.28
C VAL A 183 -15.14 -5.41 -4.32
N MET A 184 -14.43 -4.88 -3.33
CA MET A 184 -14.87 -3.72 -2.55
C MET A 184 -14.17 -2.47 -3.08
N TYR A 185 -14.87 -1.65 -3.86
CA TYR A 185 -14.36 -0.35 -4.25
C TYR A 185 -14.58 0.69 -3.15
N ASN A 186 -13.58 1.54 -2.91
CA ASN A 186 -13.74 2.71 -2.06
C ASN A 186 -12.97 3.93 -2.58
N ASP A 187 -13.60 5.10 -2.55
CA ASP A 187 -12.87 6.37 -2.70
C ASP A 187 -11.97 6.59 -1.46
N VAL A 188 -10.87 7.32 -1.64
CA VAL A 188 -9.84 7.51 -0.60
C VAL A 188 -10.15 8.66 0.37
N ASP A 189 -11.18 9.46 0.09
CA ASP A 189 -11.62 10.60 0.91
C ASP A 189 -12.61 10.21 2.03
N MET A 190 -12.60 8.95 2.44
CA MET A 190 -13.35 8.41 3.57
C MET A 190 -12.49 7.52 4.48
N VAL A 191 -13.02 7.13 5.63
CA VAL A 191 -12.35 6.25 6.60
C VAL A 191 -13.31 5.21 7.16
N TRP A 192 -12.80 4.02 7.45
CA TRP A 192 -13.58 2.94 8.06
C TRP A 192 -13.51 3.02 9.58
N LEU A 193 -14.64 3.33 10.21
CA LEU A 193 -14.77 3.29 11.67
C LEU A 193 -14.99 1.87 12.19
N ALA A 194 -15.56 1.00 11.36
CA ALA A 194 -15.78 -0.42 11.62
C ALA A 194 -15.62 -1.22 10.33
N ASP A 195 -15.52 -2.54 10.46
CA ASP A 195 -15.55 -3.48 9.33
C ASP A 195 -16.95 -3.44 8.67
N PRO A 196 -17.06 -3.13 7.36
CA PRO A 196 -18.34 -3.12 6.64
C PRO A 196 -18.82 -4.52 6.20
N PHE A 197 -17.93 -5.52 6.12
CA PHE A 197 -18.28 -6.85 5.60
C PHE A 197 -19.41 -7.57 6.36
N PRO A 198 -19.53 -7.46 7.70
CA PRO A 198 -20.65 -8.04 8.45
C PRO A 198 -22.04 -7.54 8.02
N TYR A 199 -22.12 -6.38 7.37
CA TYR A 199 -23.38 -5.80 6.88
C TYR A 199 -23.73 -6.22 5.45
N LEU A 200 -22.81 -6.89 4.73
CA LEU A 200 -23.01 -7.36 3.35
C LEU A 200 -23.72 -8.73 3.33
N GLN A 201 -24.91 -8.77 3.91
CA GLN A 201 -25.70 -9.99 4.07
C GLN A 201 -26.40 -10.41 2.77
N GLY A 202 -26.77 -11.69 2.66
CA GLY A 202 -27.43 -12.23 1.47
C GLY A 202 -26.50 -12.45 0.27
N ASN A 203 -27.09 -12.82 -0.87
CA ASN A 203 -26.38 -13.20 -2.10
C ASN A 203 -26.72 -12.24 -3.26
N HIS A 204 -26.57 -10.93 -3.03
CA HIS A 204 -26.80 -9.91 -4.05
C HIS A 204 -25.61 -9.71 -4.99
N ASP A 205 -25.84 -9.26 -6.22
CA ASP A 205 -24.77 -8.99 -7.17
C ASP A 205 -23.92 -7.78 -6.76
N VAL A 206 -24.59 -6.74 -6.23
CA VAL A 206 -24.00 -5.45 -5.91
C VAL A 206 -24.54 -4.94 -4.57
N TYR A 207 -23.68 -4.35 -3.75
CA TYR A 207 -24.06 -3.54 -2.59
C TYR A 207 -23.46 -2.17 -2.73
N PHE A 208 -24.21 -1.19 -2.26
CA PHE A 208 -23.86 0.22 -2.28
C PHE A 208 -24.60 0.92 -1.16
N THR A 209 -24.18 2.13 -0.83
CA THR A 209 -24.93 3.04 0.03
C THR A 209 -25.75 3.99 -0.83
N ASP A 210 -26.91 4.41 -0.35
CA ASP A 210 -27.54 5.58 -0.95
C ASP A 210 -26.73 6.85 -0.68
N ASP A 211 -27.03 7.90 -1.41
CA ASP A 211 -26.43 9.23 -1.21
C ASP A 211 -27.40 10.11 -0.40
N MET A 212 -27.83 9.60 0.76
CA MET A 212 -28.78 10.25 1.65
C MET A 212 -28.19 10.43 3.05
N ALA A 213 -28.56 11.51 3.74
CA ALA A 213 -28.10 11.77 5.10
C ALA A 213 -28.75 10.85 6.16
N ALA A 214 -29.96 10.36 5.88
CA ALA A 214 -30.69 9.51 6.81
C ALA A 214 -30.16 8.06 6.72
N VAL A 215 -29.71 7.53 7.85
CA VAL A 215 -29.27 6.13 7.95
C VAL A 215 -30.49 5.21 7.93
N LYS A 216 -30.50 4.26 7.00
CA LYS A 216 -31.54 3.23 6.93
C LYS A 216 -31.39 2.22 8.09
N PRO A 217 -32.50 1.68 8.63
CA PRO A 217 -32.44 0.59 9.60
C PRO A 217 -31.85 -0.66 8.93
N LEU A 218 -31.13 -1.51 9.67
CA LEU A 218 -30.47 -2.71 9.10
C LEU A 218 -31.42 -3.64 8.33
N HIS A 219 -32.68 -3.74 8.76
CA HIS A 219 -33.73 -4.46 8.05
C HIS A 219 -34.53 -3.48 7.20
N HIS A 220 -34.15 -3.34 5.93
CA HIS A 220 -34.85 -2.52 4.94
C HIS A 220 -34.95 -3.27 3.61
N SER A 221 -35.81 -2.80 2.69
CA SER A 221 -35.93 -3.38 1.35
C SER A 221 -34.60 -3.30 0.58
N HIS A 222 -34.24 -4.39 -0.10
CA HIS A 222 -33.07 -4.43 -1.00
C HIS A 222 -33.38 -3.91 -2.42
N GLU A 223 -34.61 -3.49 -2.68
CA GLU A 223 -34.97 -2.85 -3.94
C GLU A 223 -34.29 -1.50 -4.10
N LEU A 224 -34.05 -1.10 -5.35
CA LEU A 224 -33.56 0.25 -5.62
C LEU A 224 -34.57 1.28 -5.11
N PRO A 225 -34.11 2.35 -4.44
CA PRO A 225 -35.01 3.42 -4.04
C PRO A 225 -35.62 4.06 -5.28
N PRO A 226 -36.89 4.52 -5.18
CA PRO A 226 -37.61 5.07 -6.32
C PRO A 226 -36.83 6.25 -6.93
N PRO A 227 -36.87 6.41 -8.26
CA PRO A 227 -36.17 7.51 -8.91
C PRO A 227 -36.56 8.89 -8.35
N GLY A 228 -35.56 9.75 -8.13
CA GLY A 228 -35.79 11.13 -7.70
C GLY A 228 -36.23 12.04 -8.84
N LYS A 229 -36.19 13.36 -8.62
CA LYS A 229 -36.60 14.39 -9.60
C LYS A 229 -35.90 14.31 -10.96
N LYS A 230 -34.74 13.66 -11.04
CA LYS A 230 -33.96 13.47 -12.27
C LYS A 230 -34.22 12.14 -12.98
N GLY A 231 -35.25 11.39 -12.57
CA GLY A 231 -35.66 10.14 -13.22
C GLY A 231 -34.73 8.95 -12.97
N ARG A 232 -33.77 9.09 -12.07
CA ARG A 232 -32.85 8.02 -11.63
C ARG A 232 -32.78 7.92 -10.12
N THR A 233 -32.38 6.77 -9.63
CA THR A 233 -32.07 6.56 -8.22
C THR A 233 -30.90 7.44 -7.76
N TYR A 234 -30.67 7.51 -6.45
CA TYR A 234 -29.66 8.37 -5.83
C TYR A 234 -28.76 7.58 -4.89
N ILE A 235 -27.89 6.79 -5.53
CA ILE A 235 -26.90 5.89 -4.95
C ILE A 235 -25.53 6.53 -5.04
N CYS A 236 -24.78 6.40 -3.95
CA CYS A 236 -23.40 6.85 -3.85
C CYS A 236 -22.49 5.89 -4.62
N SER A 237 -21.54 6.44 -5.37
CA SER A 237 -20.54 5.64 -6.11
C SER A 237 -19.21 5.46 -5.36
N CYS A 238 -19.10 6.05 -4.16
CA CYS A 238 -17.85 6.09 -3.38
C CYS A 238 -17.56 4.77 -2.65
N MET A 239 -18.55 3.92 -2.43
CA MET A 239 -18.37 2.60 -1.81
C MET A 239 -19.29 1.57 -2.46
N ILE A 240 -18.70 0.55 -3.10
CA ILE A 240 -19.45 -0.46 -3.84
C ILE A 240 -18.82 -1.83 -3.61
N PHE A 241 -19.60 -2.80 -3.15
CA PHE A 241 -19.19 -4.20 -3.14
C PHE A 241 -19.82 -4.95 -4.31
N LEU A 242 -19.03 -5.72 -5.04
CA LEU A 242 -19.42 -6.44 -6.24
C LEU A 242 -18.99 -7.90 -6.13
N ARG A 243 -19.90 -8.83 -6.45
CA ARG A 243 -19.57 -10.25 -6.65
C ARG A 243 -19.30 -10.53 -8.12
N PRO A 244 -18.46 -11.51 -8.50
CA PRO A 244 -18.10 -11.80 -9.89
C PRO A 244 -19.23 -12.49 -10.71
N THR A 245 -20.48 -12.12 -10.46
CA THR A 245 -21.68 -12.66 -11.10
C THR A 245 -21.94 -12.03 -12.47
N SER A 246 -22.82 -12.65 -13.26
CA SER A 246 -23.30 -12.07 -14.52
C SER A 246 -23.99 -10.72 -14.32
N GLY A 247 -24.80 -10.58 -13.26
CA GLY A 247 -25.51 -9.34 -12.90
C GLY A 247 -24.56 -8.18 -12.57
N ALA A 248 -23.58 -8.39 -11.70
CA ALA A 248 -22.61 -7.34 -11.36
C ALA A 248 -21.79 -6.89 -12.59
N LYS A 249 -21.37 -7.84 -13.43
CA LYS A 249 -20.67 -7.56 -14.69
C LYS A 249 -21.55 -6.80 -15.67
N LEU A 250 -22.86 -7.11 -15.73
CA LEU A 250 -23.84 -6.39 -16.53
C LEU A 250 -23.98 -4.94 -16.08
N VAL A 251 -24.10 -4.68 -14.77
CA VAL A 251 -24.14 -3.32 -14.20
C VAL A 251 -22.88 -2.54 -14.59
N MET A 252 -21.68 -3.13 -14.48
CA MET A 252 -20.43 -2.44 -14.86
C MET A 252 -20.37 -2.12 -16.36
N ARG A 253 -20.77 -3.06 -17.23
CA ARG A 253 -20.85 -2.80 -18.69
C ARG A 253 -21.83 -1.67 -19.00
N LYS A 254 -23.02 -1.69 -18.38
CA LYS A 254 -24.01 -0.63 -18.56
C LYS A 254 -23.50 0.72 -18.05
N TRP A 255 -22.78 0.76 -16.93
CA TRP A 255 -22.16 1.98 -16.43
C TRP A 255 -21.15 2.56 -17.43
N ILE A 256 -20.33 1.71 -18.05
CA ILE A 256 -19.40 2.13 -19.13
C ILE A 256 -20.16 2.71 -20.33
N GLU A 257 -21.29 2.11 -20.72
CA GLU A 257 -22.15 2.62 -21.80
C GLU A 257 -22.77 3.99 -21.45
N GLU A 258 -23.31 4.14 -20.24
CA GLU A 258 -23.89 5.41 -19.79
C GLU A 258 -22.86 6.54 -19.76
N LEU A 259 -21.62 6.25 -19.34
CA LEU A 259 -20.49 7.19 -19.39
C LEU A 259 -20.15 7.60 -20.82
N LYS A 260 -20.18 6.67 -21.79
CA LYS A 260 -19.92 6.96 -23.21
C LYS A 260 -21.05 7.76 -23.85
N ALA A 261 -22.30 7.48 -23.47
CA ALA A 261 -23.48 8.19 -23.98
C ALA A 261 -23.57 9.64 -23.50
N GLN A 262 -22.87 9.98 -22.41
CA GLN A 262 -22.85 11.31 -21.82
C GLN A 262 -21.42 11.86 -21.81
N PRO A 263 -20.83 12.16 -22.98
CA PRO A 263 -19.48 12.71 -23.03
C PRO A 263 -19.43 14.05 -22.31
N TRP A 264 -18.32 14.29 -21.62
CA TRP A 264 -18.12 15.54 -20.90
C TRP A 264 -18.19 16.75 -21.85
N SER A 265 -18.89 17.80 -21.42
CA SER A 265 -18.85 19.12 -22.03
C SER A 265 -18.96 20.21 -20.96
N LYS A 266 -18.61 21.46 -21.29
CA LYS A 266 -18.78 22.59 -20.34
C LYS A 266 -20.24 22.77 -19.90
N ALA A 267 -21.19 22.48 -20.78
CA ALA A 267 -22.62 22.54 -20.49
C ALA A 267 -23.14 21.29 -19.76
N LYS A 268 -22.61 20.11 -20.08
CA LYS A 268 -22.95 18.83 -19.45
C LYS A 268 -21.73 18.28 -18.72
N LYS A 269 -21.63 18.63 -17.43
CA LYS A 269 -20.62 18.10 -16.51
C LYS A 269 -20.86 16.60 -16.28
N ALA A 270 -20.38 15.78 -17.21
CA ALA A 270 -20.45 14.34 -17.10
C ALA A 270 -19.81 13.91 -15.76
N ASN A 271 -20.41 12.92 -15.12
CA ASN A 271 -20.05 12.46 -13.79
C ASN A 271 -20.40 10.96 -13.72
N ASP A 272 -19.53 10.20 -13.07
CA ASP A 272 -19.63 8.76 -12.96
C ASP A 272 -20.81 8.32 -12.08
N GLN A 273 -21.12 9.01 -10.99
CA GLN A 273 -22.25 8.64 -10.12
C GLN A 273 -23.60 8.72 -10.86
N PRO A 274 -23.94 9.79 -11.62
CA PRO A 274 -25.13 9.78 -12.46
C PRO A 274 -25.21 8.62 -13.44
N ALA A 275 -24.11 8.28 -14.10
CA ALA A 275 -24.05 7.17 -15.03
C ALA A 275 -24.25 5.81 -14.31
N PHE A 276 -23.68 5.65 -13.11
CA PHE A 276 -23.88 4.46 -12.28
C PHE A 276 -25.35 4.27 -11.91
N ASN A 277 -26.00 5.35 -11.48
CA ASN A 277 -27.40 5.33 -11.12
C ASN A 277 -28.31 4.94 -12.29
N TRP A 278 -28.04 5.48 -13.48
CA TRP A 278 -28.74 5.04 -14.69
C TRP A 278 -28.51 3.58 -15.01
N ALA A 279 -27.27 3.09 -14.86
CA ALA A 279 -26.95 1.68 -15.06
C ALA A 279 -27.73 0.77 -14.11
N LEU A 280 -27.78 1.10 -12.82
CA LEU A 280 -28.58 0.38 -11.83
C LEU A 280 -30.07 0.35 -12.22
N ASN A 281 -30.66 1.51 -12.54
CA ASN A 281 -32.06 1.57 -12.94
C ASN A 281 -32.39 0.74 -14.19
N LYS A 282 -31.48 0.73 -15.17
CA LYS A 282 -31.68 0.04 -16.46
C LYS A 282 -31.43 -1.46 -16.40
N THR A 283 -30.77 -1.96 -15.35
CA THR A 283 -30.45 -3.39 -15.17
C THR A 283 -31.22 -4.02 -14.01
N ALA A 284 -32.08 -3.24 -13.35
CA ALA A 284 -32.91 -3.73 -12.26
C ALA A 284 -33.93 -4.76 -12.79
N GLY A 285 -33.83 -6.00 -12.30
CA GLY A 285 -34.73 -7.09 -12.68
C GLY A 285 -34.25 -7.96 -13.85
N GLU A 286 -33.04 -7.71 -14.36
CA GLU A 286 -32.30 -8.60 -15.28
C GLU A 286 -31.39 -9.57 -14.51
#